data_AF-A0A3B1DEA3-F1
#
_entry.id   AF-A0A3B1DEA3-F1
#
_cell.length_a   1.000
_cell.length_b   1.000
_cell.length_c   1.000
_cell.angle_alpha   90.00
_cell.angle_beta   90.00
_cell.angle_gamma   90.00
#
_symmetry.space_group_name_H-M   'P 1'
#
loop_
_entity.id
_entity.type
_entity.pdbx_description
1 polymer ?
#
loop_
_entity_poly.entity_id
_entity_poly.type
_entity_poly.pdbx_seq_one_letter_code
_entity_poly.pdbx_strand_id
1 'polypeptide(L)'
;MYFNHPRRVQYPFGCEPLYRKTYCLRLNLCCFPYFVEKDIMRSLGVLQFSRFSILFSSIIALLFFSSGCEKKTLVFTETKRIGEKVSEKELSTFLRVIKSLPGKKLPRYPSVYAPPPHWNFARTLPVGELMYEERNLIAQRWKTKWQADNLPQSRALKRALKRQKMSKEQFVSLATAIGMALSRNQIREKQDLDAIRRVGTVAIAKLNANEKPFSEHSLDQQYEVLNNAVWLIRIDRVNHLLLVPPENIALVQKHLKTLEKVFPKEYTANPLDGIADILHEQGLPFEENKQAGNDADIGWNRATAIIGHDPL
;
A
#
# COMPACT_ATOMS: atom_id res chain seq x y z
N MET A 1 5.90 59.63 -10.05
CA MET A 1 7.34 59.29 -10.13
C MET A 1 7.55 58.25 -11.22
N TYR A 2 8.40 58.59 -12.20
CA TYR A 2 8.85 57.79 -13.35
C TYR A 2 9.62 56.52 -12.86
N PHE A 3 9.63 55.35 -13.52
CA PHE A 3 10.27 54.98 -14.81
C PHE A 3 9.61 53.70 -15.38
N ASN A 4 9.17 53.69 -16.65
CA ASN A 4 9.81 53.11 -17.85
C ASN A 4 10.09 51.58 -17.87
N HIS A 5 9.18 50.83 -18.53
CA HIS A 5 9.32 49.94 -19.72
C HIS A 5 10.75 49.52 -20.24
N PRO A 6 10.87 48.58 -21.20
CA PRO A 6 10.63 47.12 -21.18
C PRO A 6 11.83 46.36 -21.81
N ARG A 7 11.83 45.02 -21.91
CA ARG A 7 12.58 44.32 -22.99
C ARG A 7 11.81 43.10 -23.51
N ARG A 8 11.38 43.21 -24.77
CA ARG A 8 11.18 42.08 -25.69
C ARG A 8 12.55 41.59 -26.15
N VAL A 9 12.70 40.28 -26.33
CA VAL A 9 13.43 39.73 -27.48
C VAL A 9 12.61 38.56 -28.02
N GLN A 10 12.49 38.53 -29.33
CA GLN A 10 11.64 37.71 -30.16
C GLN A 10 12.53 36.81 -31.04
N TYR A 11 12.13 35.54 -31.18
CA TYR A 11 12.35 34.65 -32.35
C TYR A 11 13.76 34.10 -32.65
N PRO A 12 13.91 33.16 -33.63
CA PRO A 12 13.25 31.86 -33.77
C PRO A 12 14.22 30.74 -34.28
N PHE A 13 13.69 29.55 -34.56
CA PHE A 13 14.22 28.50 -35.47
C PHE A 13 15.70 28.08 -35.40
N GLY A 14 15.91 26.81 -35.06
CA GLY A 14 17.12 26.06 -35.38
C GLY A 14 16.77 24.60 -35.69
N CYS A 15 16.37 24.33 -36.93
CA CYS A 15 16.54 23.02 -37.55
C CYS A 15 18.03 22.85 -37.85
N GLU A 16 18.65 21.73 -37.47
CA GLU A 16 19.69 21.08 -38.28
C GLU A 16 19.99 19.65 -37.75
N PRO A 17 20.54 18.76 -38.60
CA PRO A 17 20.31 17.33 -38.56
C PRO A 17 21.48 16.56 -37.95
N LEU A 18 21.18 15.48 -37.21
CA LEU A 18 22.21 14.52 -36.77
C LEU A 18 22.04 13.19 -37.49
N TYR A 19 22.76 13.12 -38.61
CA TYR A 19 23.56 12.01 -39.10
C TYR A 19 23.24 10.59 -38.61
N ARG A 20 22.87 9.77 -39.59
CA ARG A 20 23.17 8.32 -39.68
C ARG A 20 24.51 7.98 -39.01
N LYS A 21 24.46 7.12 -38.00
CA LYS A 21 25.48 6.08 -37.82
C LYS A 21 24.79 4.73 -37.61
N THR A 22 24.89 3.94 -38.68
CA THR A 22 24.82 2.49 -38.72
C THR A 22 25.60 1.87 -37.58
N TYR A 23 24.92 1.20 -36.65
CA TYR A 23 25.56 0.24 -35.76
C TYR A 23 25.56 -1.12 -36.44
N CYS A 24 26.73 -1.49 -36.97
CA CYS A 24 27.09 -2.87 -37.25
C CYS A 24 27.04 -3.67 -35.94
N LEU A 25 25.99 -4.46 -35.73
CA LEU A 25 26.04 -5.59 -34.81
C LEU A 25 26.89 -6.69 -35.48
N ARG A 26 28.20 -6.61 -35.28
CA ARG A 26 29.12 -7.74 -35.43
C ARG A 26 28.66 -8.82 -34.45
N LEU A 27 27.96 -9.82 -34.99
CA LEU A 27 27.86 -11.14 -34.37
C LEU A 27 29.27 -11.73 -34.32
N ASN A 28 29.83 -11.76 -33.12
CA ASN A 28 30.99 -12.57 -32.77
C ASN A 28 30.60 -14.05 -32.93
N LEU A 29 30.69 -14.55 -34.15
CA LEU A 29 30.89 -15.97 -34.42
C LEU A 29 32.30 -16.30 -33.96
N CYS A 30 32.41 -17.05 -32.87
CA CYS A 30 33.65 -17.67 -32.44
C CYS A 30 34.15 -18.57 -33.57
N CYS A 31 35.20 -18.13 -34.27
CA CYS A 31 36.02 -18.98 -35.11
C CYS A 31 36.78 -19.96 -34.19
N PHE A 32 36.34 -21.21 -34.18
CA PHE A 32 37.18 -22.33 -33.76
C PHE A 32 38.23 -22.56 -34.85
N PRO A 33 39.54 -22.51 -34.56
CA PRO A 33 40.54 -22.99 -35.50
C PRO A 33 40.46 -24.53 -35.54
N TYR A 34 39.98 -25.07 -36.65
CA TYR A 34 40.22 -26.46 -37.02
C TYR A 34 41.71 -26.57 -37.38
N PHE A 35 42.52 -27.00 -36.41
CA PHE A 35 43.90 -27.39 -36.63
C PHE A 35 43.89 -28.81 -37.20
N VAL A 36 44.25 -28.94 -38.47
CA VAL A 36 44.43 -30.23 -39.16
C VAL A 36 45.86 -30.69 -38.86
N GLU A 37 46.03 -31.44 -37.78
CA GLU A 37 47.20 -32.32 -37.63
C GLU A 37 46.92 -33.61 -38.40
N LYS A 38 47.42 -33.65 -39.63
CA LYS A 38 47.75 -34.90 -40.31
C LYS A 38 49.02 -35.45 -39.66
N ASP A 39 49.07 -36.77 -39.59
CA ASP A 39 50.20 -37.60 -39.17
C ASP A 39 50.42 -37.68 -37.66
N ILE A 40 49.70 -38.62 -37.03
CA ILE A 40 50.23 -39.70 -36.17
C ILE A 40 49.04 -40.55 -35.74
N MET A 41 48.91 -41.75 -36.31
CA MET A 41 48.38 -42.98 -35.70
C MET A 41 48.01 -43.97 -36.83
N ARG A 42 49.05 -44.53 -37.44
CA ARG A 42 48.97 -45.91 -37.91
C ARG A 42 49.05 -46.81 -36.69
N SER A 43 48.30 -47.91 -36.74
CA SER A 43 48.39 -49.06 -35.84
C SER A 43 47.79 -48.85 -34.44
N LEU A 44 46.48 -49.12 -34.31
CA LEU A 44 45.89 -50.10 -33.37
C LEU A 44 44.35 -49.91 -33.30
N GLY A 45 43.58 -50.96 -33.61
CA GLY A 45 42.24 -51.17 -33.03
C GLY A 45 41.03 -50.44 -33.63
N VAL A 46 40.67 -50.70 -34.90
CA VAL A 46 39.48 -50.15 -35.57
C VAL A 46 38.12 -50.67 -35.02
N LEU A 47 38.10 -51.62 -34.08
CA LEU A 47 36.86 -52.20 -33.55
C LEU A 47 36.39 -51.69 -32.17
N GLN A 48 37.15 -50.83 -31.49
CA GLN A 48 36.76 -50.32 -30.15
C GLN A 48 36.23 -48.87 -30.15
N PHE A 49 36.49 -48.07 -31.18
CA PHE A 49 36.09 -46.66 -31.20
C PHE A 49 34.60 -46.43 -31.50
N SER A 50 33.90 -47.34 -32.18
CA SER A 50 32.47 -47.14 -32.51
C SER A 50 31.55 -47.27 -31.31
N ARG A 51 31.94 -48.06 -30.28
CA ARG A 51 31.15 -48.22 -29.06
C ARG A 51 31.26 -47.03 -28.11
N PHE A 52 32.42 -46.35 -28.09
CA PHE A 52 32.61 -45.15 -27.26
C PHE A 52 31.83 -43.93 -27.78
N SER A 53 31.70 -43.78 -29.10
CA SER A 53 30.97 -42.65 -29.71
C SER A 53 29.46 -42.70 -29.44
N ILE A 54 28.87 -43.91 -29.39
CA ILE A 54 27.44 -44.11 -29.06
C ILE A 54 27.19 -43.81 -27.57
N LEU A 55 28.10 -44.22 -26.68
CA LEU A 55 28.00 -43.92 -25.24
C LEU A 55 28.14 -42.42 -24.94
N PHE A 56 29.05 -41.72 -25.63
CA PHE A 56 29.19 -40.27 -25.45
C PHE A 56 27.97 -39.49 -25.96
N SER A 57 27.41 -39.87 -27.11
CA SER A 57 26.19 -39.25 -27.65
C SER A 57 24.98 -39.44 -26.73
N SER A 58 24.82 -40.63 -26.14
CA SER A 58 23.72 -40.92 -25.21
C SER A 58 23.88 -40.23 -23.85
N ILE A 59 25.11 -40.06 -23.35
CA ILE A 59 25.36 -39.27 -22.12
C ILE A 59 25.08 -37.77 -22.35
N ILE A 60 25.45 -37.22 -23.50
CA ILE A 60 25.16 -35.81 -23.85
C ILE A 60 23.64 -35.60 -24.00
N ALA A 61 22.93 -36.54 -24.63
CA ALA A 61 21.47 -36.48 -24.71
C ALA A 61 20.80 -36.53 -23.32
N LEU A 62 21.31 -37.35 -22.40
CA LEU A 62 20.80 -37.40 -21.01
C LEU A 62 21.07 -36.10 -20.22
N LEU A 63 22.18 -35.41 -20.51
CA LEU A 63 22.50 -34.11 -19.90
C LEU A 63 21.60 -32.97 -20.41
N PHE A 64 21.07 -33.07 -21.64
CA PHE A 64 20.08 -32.10 -22.14
C PHE A 64 18.66 -32.33 -21.60
N PHE A 65 18.30 -33.55 -21.19
CA PHE A 65 17.00 -33.84 -20.57
C PHE A 65 16.94 -33.55 -19.06
N SER A 66 18.07 -33.20 -18.44
CA SER A 66 18.13 -32.81 -17.02
C SER A 66 18.17 -31.30 -16.80
N SER A 67 17.92 -30.48 -17.83
CA SER A 67 17.50 -29.09 -17.64
C SER A 67 16.11 -29.09 -17.02
N GLY A 68 16.11 -29.20 -15.68
CA GLY A 68 14.94 -29.20 -14.84
C GLY A 68 14.00 -28.09 -15.27
N CYS A 69 12.73 -28.44 -15.35
CA CYS A 69 11.62 -27.53 -15.46
C CYS A 69 11.73 -26.54 -14.29
N GLU A 70 12.47 -25.45 -14.49
CA GLU A 70 12.40 -24.27 -13.66
C GLU A 70 10.95 -23.87 -13.77
N LYS A 71 10.15 -24.23 -12.76
CA LYS A 71 8.80 -23.73 -12.59
C LYS A 71 8.97 -22.22 -12.68
N LYS A 72 8.69 -21.66 -13.85
CA LYS A 72 8.69 -20.23 -14.10
C LYS A 72 7.69 -19.68 -13.12
N THR A 73 8.19 -19.30 -11.96
CA THR A 73 7.37 -18.73 -10.93
C THR A 73 6.87 -17.44 -11.54
N LEU A 74 5.55 -17.41 -11.79
CA LEU A 74 4.86 -16.30 -12.42
C LEU A 74 5.48 -15.01 -11.91
N VAL A 75 6.12 -14.28 -12.84
CA VAL A 75 6.53 -12.91 -12.60
C VAL A 75 5.24 -12.20 -12.29
N PHE A 76 5.09 -11.78 -11.04
CA PHE A 76 3.91 -11.09 -10.55
C PHE A 76 3.69 -9.87 -11.45
N THR A 77 2.74 -9.95 -12.39
CA THR A 77 2.47 -8.88 -13.37
C THR A 77 1.40 -7.94 -12.86
N GLU A 78 0.50 -8.40 -11.99
CA GLU A 78 -0.64 -7.62 -11.52
C GLU A 78 -0.33 -6.88 -10.21
N THR A 79 -1.02 -5.78 -9.95
CA THR A 79 -0.95 -5.07 -8.66
C THR A 79 -1.83 -5.77 -7.64
N LYS A 80 -1.33 -5.94 -6.41
CA LYS A 80 -2.05 -6.63 -5.34
C LYS A 80 -3.23 -5.80 -4.83
N ARG A 81 -4.42 -6.40 -4.73
CA ARG A 81 -5.56 -5.77 -4.03
C ARG A 81 -5.52 -6.10 -2.55
N ILE A 82 -6.15 -5.26 -1.71
CA ILE A 82 -6.19 -5.46 -0.25
C ILE A 82 -6.85 -6.80 0.12
N GLY A 83 -7.88 -7.21 -0.64
CA GLY A 83 -8.57 -8.48 -0.42
C GLY A 83 -7.89 -9.72 -0.97
N GLU A 84 -6.72 -9.59 -1.59
CA GLU A 84 -6.01 -10.74 -2.15
C GLU A 84 -5.01 -11.33 -1.14
N LYS A 85 -4.95 -12.66 -1.12
CA LYS A 85 -4.00 -13.40 -0.27
C LYS A 85 -2.55 -13.11 -0.68
N VAL A 86 -1.76 -12.61 0.26
CA VAL A 86 -0.31 -12.43 0.14
C VAL A 86 0.37 -13.76 0.47
N SER A 87 1.25 -14.21 -0.41
CA SER A 87 2.07 -15.40 -0.23
C SER A 87 3.37 -15.09 0.51
N GLU A 88 3.95 -16.10 1.18
CA GLU A 88 5.28 -16.02 1.81
C GLU A 88 6.38 -15.58 0.81
N LYS A 89 6.23 -15.95 -0.47
CA LYS A 89 7.16 -15.54 -1.51
C LYS A 89 7.06 -14.04 -1.81
N GLU A 90 5.85 -13.49 -1.87
CA GLU A 90 5.64 -12.06 -2.06
C GLU A 90 6.20 -11.27 -0.86
N LEU A 91 5.88 -11.70 0.37
CA LEU A 91 6.39 -11.09 1.60
C LEU A 91 7.92 -11.11 1.67
N SER A 92 8.54 -12.26 1.40
CA SER A 92 10.01 -12.37 1.39
C SER A 92 10.65 -11.51 0.28
N THR A 93 10.00 -11.37 -0.87
CA THR A 93 10.44 -10.46 -1.95
C THR A 93 10.36 -9.00 -1.52
N PHE A 94 9.25 -8.59 -0.90
CA PHE A 94 9.09 -7.27 -0.31
C PHE A 94 10.18 -6.99 0.73
N LEU A 95 10.40 -7.89 1.69
CA LEU A 95 11.44 -7.71 2.72
C LEU A 95 12.86 -7.66 2.13
N ARG A 96 13.13 -8.34 1.00
CA ARG A 96 14.42 -8.21 0.28
C ARG A 96 14.61 -6.82 -0.32
N VAL A 97 13.54 -6.22 -0.86
CA VAL A 97 13.57 -4.80 -1.31
C VAL A 97 13.92 -3.91 -0.12
N ILE A 98 13.19 -4.03 0.99
CA ILE A 98 13.38 -3.22 2.21
C ILE A 98 14.81 -3.35 2.76
N LYS A 99 15.33 -4.58 2.89
CA LYS A 99 16.69 -4.84 3.36
C LYS A 99 17.77 -4.18 2.49
N SER A 100 17.45 -3.91 1.22
CA SER A 100 18.36 -3.25 0.26
C SER A 100 18.30 -1.71 0.33
N LEU A 101 17.38 -1.14 1.11
CA LEU A 101 17.22 0.31 1.25
C LEU A 101 18.09 0.88 2.38
N PRO A 102 18.52 2.15 2.25
CA PRO A 102 19.15 2.86 3.37
C PRO A 102 18.16 2.94 4.54
N GLY A 103 18.61 2.60 5.74
CA GLY A 103 17.78 2.57 6.95
C GLY A 103 16.90 1.32 7.11
N LYS A 104 16.83 0.41 6.12
CA LYS A 104 16.08 -0.86 6.17
C LYS A 104 14.61 -0.71 6.59
N LYS A 105 13.99 0.40 6.17
CA LYS A 105 12.60 0.76 6.46
C LYS A 105 11.83 1.05 5.18
N LEU A 106 10.51 1.01 5.28
CA LEU A 106 9.63 1.44 4.19
C LEU A 106 9.90 2.92 3.87
N PRO A 107 10.14 3.30 2.60
CA PRO A 107 10.23 4.69 2.22
C PRO A 107 8.95 5.42 2.62
N ARG A 108 9.07 6.66 3.10
CA ARG A 108 7.90 7.47 3.43
C ARG A 108 7.12 7.76 2.15
N TYR A 109 5.88 7.27 2.07
CA TYR A 109 4.88 7.70 1.09
C TYR A 109 3.63 8.16 1.84
N PRO A 110 2.71 8.90 1.19
CA PRO A 110 1.53 9.43 1.87
C PRO A 110 0.70 8.30 2.50
N SER A 111 0.27 8.53 3.75
CA SER A 111 -0.63 7.59 4.42
C SER A 111 -1.91 7.39 3.62
N VAL A 112 -2.32 6.12 3.50
CA VAL A 112 -3.61 5.74 2.92
C VAL A 112 -4.77 6.18 3.81
N TYR A 113 -4.53 6.31 5.12
CA TYR A 113 -5.52 6.81 6.06
C TYR A 113 -5.64 8.32 5.95
N ALA A 114 -6.80 8.78 5.50
CA ALA A 114 -7.13 10.20 5.51
C ALA A 114 -7.21 10.74 6.95
N PRO A 115 -6.76 11.98 7.17
CA PRO A 115 -6.98 12.68 8.44
C PRO A 115 -8.47 13.02 8.63
N PRO A 116 -8.90 13.40 9.83
CA PRO A 116 -10.24 13.95 10.06
C PRO A 116 -10.53 15.17 9.16
N PRO A 117 -11.77 15.34 8.67
CA PRO A 117 -12.15 16.50 7.88
C PRO A 117 -11.92 17.81 8.65
N HIS A 118 -11.37 18.80 7.97
CA HIS A 118 -11.10 20.13 8.53
C HIS A 118 -11.65 21.22 7.59
N TRP A 119 -12.91 21.60 7.78
CA TRP A 119 -13.51 22.66 6.97
C TRP A 119 -13.39 24.01 7.68
N ASN A 120 -13.10 25.05 6.92
CA ASN A 120 -13.14 26.41 7.44
C ASN A 120 -14.61 26.79 7.74
N PHE A 121 -14.87 27.40 8.89
CA PHE A 121 -16.22 27.88 9.30
C PHE A 121 -16.86 28.84 8.29
N ALA A 122 -16.05 29.52 7.46
CA ALA A 122 -16.52 30.39 6.39
C ALA A 122 -16.88 29.63 5.08
N ARG A 123 -16.89 28.29 5.06
CA ARG A 123 -17.23 27.52 3.86
C ARG A 123 -18.70 27.66 3.50
N THR A 124 -18.94 28.14 2.28
CA THR A 124 -20.30 28.40 1.75
C THR A 124 -20.89 27.22 0.98
N LEU A 125 -20.15 26.12 0.82
CA LEU A 125 -20.69 24.93 0.17
C LEU A 125 -21.70 24.22 1.10
N PRO A 126 -22.75 23.62 0.53
CA PRO A 126 -23.61 22.68 1.26
C PRO A 126 -22.80 21.57 1.93
N VAL A 127 -23.25 21.12 3.10
CA VAL A 127 -22.58 20.03 3.83
C VAL A 127 -22.50 18.76 2.99
N GLY A 128 -23.56 18.42 2.24
CA GLY A 128 -23.54 17.26 1.34
C GLY A 128 -22.45 17.33 0.25
N GLU A 129 -22.22 18.52 -0.30
CA GLU A 129 -21.16 18.75 -1.29
C GLU A 129 -19.76 18.67 -0.66
N LEU A 130 -19.58 19.22 0.55
CA LEU A 130 -18.33 19.07 1.30
C LEU A 130 -18.01 17.61 1.60
N MET A 131 -19.03 16.81 1.93
CA MET A 131 -18.89 15.36 2.12
C MET A 131 -18.49 14.64 0.82
N TYR A 132 -19.00 15.10 -0.33
CA TYR A 132 -18.61 14.58 -1.64
C TYR A 132 -17.15 14.91 -1.99
N GLU A 133 -16.72 16.16 -1.78
CA GLU A 133 -15.32 16.57 -1.95
C GLU A 133 -14.38 15.70 -1.09
N GLU A 134 -14.72 15.52 0.19
CA GLU A 134 -13.93 14.73 1.12
C GLU A 134 -13.84 13.26 0.68
N ARG A 135 -14.96 12.67 0.24
CA ARG A 135 -14.98 11.29 -0.29
C ARG A 135 -14.06 11.12 -1.50
N ASN A 136 -14.00 12.11 -2.39
CA ASN A 136 -13.13 12.07 -3.55
C ASN A 136 -11.64 12.15 -3.16
N LEU A 137 -11.30 12.99 -2.19
CA LEU A 137 -9.94 13.09 -1.64
C LEU A 137 -9.51 11.77 -0.99
N ILE A 138 -10.39 11.14 -0.22
CA ILE A 138 -10.17 9.82 0.38
C ILE A 138 -9.95 8.77 -0.72
N ALA A 139 -10.85 8.69 -1.70
CA ALA A 139 -10.76 7.72 -2.79
C ALA A 139 -9.46 7.86 -3.61
N GLN A 140 -8.95 9.08 -3.79
CA GLN A 140 -7.69 9.32 -4.48
C GLN A 140 -6.49 8.70 -3.74
N ARG A 141 -6.47 8.76 -2.40
CA ARG A 141 -5.38 8.21 -1.57
C ARG A 141 -5.26 6.69 -1.72
N TRP A 142 -6.36 6.00 -1.97
CA TRP A 142 -6.39 4.55 -2.20
C TRP A 142 -5.92 4.13 -3.60
N LYS A 143 -5.78 5.06 -4.56
CA LYS A 143 -5.32 4.73 -5.91
C LYS A 143 -3.83 4.34 -5.89
N THR A 144 -3.53 3.10 -6.27
CA THR A 144 -2.15 2.57 -6.34
C THR A 144 -1.22 3.47 -7.16
N LYS A 145 -1.71 3.99 -8.29
CA LYS A 145 -0.95 4.90 -9.15
C LYS A 145 -0.55 6.18 -8.40
N TRP A 146 -1.50 6.81 -7.70
CA TRP A 146 -1.23 8.01 -6.92
C TRP A 146 -0.19 7.76 -5.82
N GLN A 147 -0.28 6.63 -5.12
CA GLN A 147 0.72 6.28 -4.11
C GLN A 147 2.10 6.00 -4.73
N ALA A 148 2.16 5.34 -5.88
CA ALA A 148 3.40 5.06 -6.61
C ALA A 148 4.08 6.32 -7.17
N ASP A 149 3.29 7.28 -7.64
CA ASP A 149 3.76 8.59 -8.12
C ASP A 149 4.36 9.42 -6.97
N ASN A 150 3.79 9.29 -5.77
CA ASN A 150 4.25 9.97 -4.56
C ASN A 150 5.38 9.23 -3.79
N LEU A 151 5.86 8.08 -4.30
CA LEU A 151 7.05 7.45 -3.72
C LEU A 151 8.29 8.32 -3.95
N PRO A 152 9.20 8.43 -2.96
CA PRO A 152 10.41 9.20 -3.10
C PRO A 152 11.27 8.65 -4.24
N GLN A 153 11.79 9.56 -5.07
CA GLN A 153 12.62 9.22 -6.23
C GLN A 153 14.05 8.85 -5.78
N SER A 154 14.19 7.72 -5.10
CA SER A 154 15.49 7.23 -4.62
C SER A 154 16.15 6.29 -5.62
N ARG A 155 17.44 6.52 -5.92
CA ARG A 155 18.26 5.61 -6.72
C ARG A 155 18.35 4.21 -6.09
N ALA A 156 18.41 4.15 -4.75
CA ALA A 156 18.47 2.89 -4.02
C ALA A 156 17.18 2.08 -4.21
N LEU A 157 16.02 2.73 -4.08
CA LEU A 157 14.71 2.10 -4.32
C LEU A 157 14.60 1.59 -5.77
N LYS A 158 14.92 2.42 -6.76
CA LYS A 158 14.88 2.01 -8.18
C LYS A 158 15.77 0.78 -8.45
N ARG A 159 16.99 0.75 -7.88
CA ARG A 159 17.90 -0.40 -8.00
C ARG A 159 17.35 -1.65 -7.32
N ALA A 160 16.81 -1.52 -6.11
CA ALA A 160 16.23 -2.64 -5.36
C ALA A 160 15.02 -3.25 -6.10
N LEU A 161 14.12 -2.41 -6.59
CA LEU A 161 12.96 -2.82 -7.39
C LEU A 161 13.38 -3.51 -8.69
N LYS A 162 14.35 -2.95 -9.43
CA LYS A 162 14.89 -3.56 -10.65
C LYS A 162 15.47 -4.96 -10.40
N ARG A 163 16.20 -5.16 -9.29
CA ARG A 163 16.75 -6.47 -8.91
C ARG A 163 15.67 -7.51 -8.65
N GLN A 164 14.52 -7.10 -8.11
CA GLN A 164 13.38 -7.97 -7.87
C GLN A 164 12.37 -8.03 -9.04
N LYS A 165 12.68 -7.37 -10.17
CA LYS A 165 11.78 -7.26 -11.34
C LYS A 165 10.38 -6.75 -10.97
N MET A 166 10.31 -5.77 -10.06
CA MET A 166 9.07 -5.25 -9.49
C MET A 166 8.85 -3.79 -9.91
N SER A 167 7.63 -3.43 -10.29
CA SER A 167 7.25 -2.02 -10.55
C SER A 167 7.02 -1.25 -9.24
N LYS A 168 6.90 0.08 -9.32
CA LYS A 168 6.56 0.89 -8.14
C LYS A 168 5.15 0.59 -7.65
N GLU A 169 4.21 0.48 -8.57
CA GLU A 169 2.80 0.19 -8.32
C GLU A 169 2.66 -1.18 -7.66
N GLN A 170 3.39 -2.19 -8.14
CA GLN A 170 3.42 -3.51 -7.52
C GLN A 170 3.97 -3.44 -6.10
N PHE A 171 5.09 -2.76 -5.90
CA PHE A 171 5.70 -2.59 -4.58
C PHE A 171 4.75 -1.92 -3.59
N VAL A 172 4.11 -0.82 -3.99
CA VAL A 172 3.18 -0.07 -3.15
C VAL A 172 1.90 -0.86 -2.88
N SER A 173 1.34 -1.51 -3.90
CA SER A 173 0.16 -2.35 -3.74
C SER A 173 0.39 -3.48 -2.74
N LEU A 174 1.58 -4.11 -2.79
CA LEU A 174 1.99 -5.13 -1.83
C LEU A 174 2.25 -4.53 -0.44
N ALA A 175 2.89 -3.36 -0.37
CA ALA A 175 3.09 -2.64 0.90
C ALA A 175 1.75 -2.31 1.57
N THR A 176 0.78 -1.83 0.80
CA THR A 176 -0.56 -1.49 1.27
C THR A 176 -1.34 -2.73 1.70
N ALA A 177 -1.28 -3.84 0.96
CA ALA A 177 -1.93 -5.08 1.38
C ALA A 177 -1.36 -5.64 2.71
N ILE A 178 -0.02 -5.62 2.86
CA ILE A 178 0.64 -6.04 4.11
C ILE A 178 0.35 -5.05 5.24
N GLY A 179 0.39 -3.75 4.96
CA GLY A 179 0.09 -2.68 5.92
C GLY A 179 -1.35 -2.78 6.45
N MET A 180 -2.32 -3.01 5.57
CA MET A 180 -3.72 -3.20 5.98
C MET A 180 -3.90 -4.45 6.84
N ALA A 181 -3.16 -5.53 6.56
CA ALA A 181 -3.17 -6.73 7.39
C ALA A 181 -2.54 -6.49 8.78
N LEU A 182 -1.47 -5.69 8.86
CA LEU A 182 -0.93 -5.20 10.13
C LEU A 182 -1.98 -4.41 10.90
N SER A 183 -2.66 -3.46 10.27
CA SER A 183 -3.66 -2.63 10.94
C SER A 183 -4.89 -3.43 11.38
N ARG A 184 -5.31 -4.41 10.57
CA ARG A 184 -6.41 -5.32 10.95
C ARG A 184 -6.06 -6.16 12.17
N ASN A 185 -4.80 -6.57 12.31
CA ASN A 185 -4.29 -7.28 13.47
C ASN A 185 -4.29 -6.44 14.76
N GLN A 186 -4.38 -5.11 14.67
CA GLN A 186 -4.42 -4.20 15.83
C GLN A 186 -5.84 -3.84 16.29
N ILE A 187 -6.87 -4.32 15.59
CA ILE A 187 -8.27 -4.10 15.98
C ILE A 187 -8.56 -4.89 17.26
N ARG A 188 -9.18 -4.23 18.25
CA ARG A 188 -9.52 -4.86 19.53
C ARG A 188 -10.67 -5.84 19.33
N GLU A 189 -10.71 -6.91 20.12
CA GLU A 189 -11.78 -7.93 20.03
C GLU A 189 -13.18 -7.34 20.24
N LYS A 190 -13.31 -6.31 21.09
CA LYS A 190 -14.60 -5.62 21.36
C LYS A 190 -15.07 -4.69 20.23
N GLN A 191 -14.21 -4.40 19.24
CA GLN A 191 -14.55 -3.49 18.14
C GLN A 191 -15.21 -4.28 17.00
N ASP A 192 -16.55 -4.31 16.99
CA ASP A 192 -17.34 -4.88 15.90
C ASP A 192 -17.34 -3.95 14.68
N LEU A 193 -16.52 -4.29 13.69
CA LEU A 193 -16.38 -3.54 12.44
C LEU A 193 -17.70 -3.46 11.65
N ASP A 194 -18.54 -4.49 11.67
CA ASP A 194 -19.82 -4.47 10.97
C ASP A 194 -20.82 -3.56 11.66
N ALA A 195 -20.86 -3.55 13.00
CA ALA A 195 -21.66 -2.60 13.75
C ALA A 195 -21.23 -1.15 13.50
N ILE A 196 -19.91 -0.87 13.53
CA ILE A 196 -19.36 0.45 13.22
C ILE A 196 -19.76 0.88 11.80
N ARG A 197 -19.66 -0.01 10.81
CA ARG A 197 -20.08 0.26 9.42
C ARG A 197 -21.57 0.62 9.34
N ARG A 198 -22.44 -0.12 10.04
CA ARG A 198 -23.89 0.13 10.03
C ARG A 198 -24.23 1.51 10.61
N VAL A 199 -23.74 1.80 11.82
CA VAL A 199 -24.00 3.08 12.51
C VAL A 199 -23.49 4.25 11.68
N GLY A 200 -22.25 4.16 11.21
CA GLY A 200 -21.67 5.24 10.41
C GLY A 200 -22.41 5.47 9.09
N THR A 201 -22.98 4.43 8.46
CA THR A 201 -23.61 4.58 7.14
C THR A 201 -24.86 5.44 7.28
N VAL A 202 -25.58 5.27 8.38
CA VAL A 202 -26.72 6.13 8.75
C VAL A 202 -26.25 7.56 9.03
N ALA A 203 -25.16 7.75 9.78
CA ALA A 203 -24.62 9.08 10.07
C ALA A 203 -24.19 9.83 8.80
N ILE A 204 -23.48 9.16 7.88
CA ILE A 204 -23.06 9.74 6.60
C ILE A 204 -24.26 10.06 5.72
N ALA A 205 -25.29 9.21 5.69
CA ALA A 205 -26.49 9.46 4.91
C ALA A 205 -27.20 10.75 5.35
N LYS A 206 -27.29 10.99 6.68
CA LYS A 206 -27.84 12.22 7.23
C LYS A 206 -27.05 13.46 6.78
N LEU A 207 -25.72 13.41 6.79
CA LEU A 207 -24.89 14.53 6.35
C LEU A 207 -24.97 14.78 4.84
N ASN A 208 -25.02 13.72 4.03
CA ASN A 208 -25.14 13.87 2.57
C ASN A 208 -26.47 14.52 2.16
N ALA A 209 -27.54 14.32 2.94
CA ALA A 209 -28.85 14.93 2.69
C ALA A 209 -28.94 16.40 3.15
N ASN A 210 -27.89 16.94 3.78
CA ASN A 210 -27.90 18.33 4.24
C ASN A 210 -27.48 19.28 3.11
N GLU A 211 -28.48 19.97 2.55
CA GLU A 211 -28.32 20.96 1.48
C GLU A 211 -27.96 22.36 2.01
N LYS A 212 -27.98 22.56 3.34
CA LYS A 212 -27.68 23.86 3.95
C LYS A 212 -26.18 24.16 3.84
N PRO A 213 -25.79 25.39 3.43
CA PRO A 213 -24.40 25.83 3.47
C PRO A 213 -23.78 25.69 4.86
N PHE A 214 -22.52 25.21 4.92
CA PHE A 214 -21.84 24.99 6.19
C PHE A 214 -21.74 26.28 7.03
N SER A 215 -21.45 27.41 6.40
CA SER A 215 -21.35 28.73 7.05
C SER A 215 -22.65 29.24 7.67
N GLU A 216 -23.81 28.70 7.29
CA GLU A 216 -25.11 29.14 7.81
C GLU A 216 -25.55 28.36 9.07
N HIS A 217 -24.79 27.34 9.46
CA HIS A 217 -24.95 26.68 10.75
C HIS A 217 -24.40 27.56 11.88
N SER A 218 -24.97 27.47 13.08
CA SER A 218 -24.34 28.07 14.26
C SER A 218 -22.99 27.40 14.53
N LEU A 219 -22.11 28.06 15.29
CA LEU A 219 -20.79 27.49 15.62
C LEU A 219 -20.91 26.08 16.22
N ASP A 220 -21.81 25.88 17.19
CA ASP A 220 -22.05 24.57 17.80
C ASP A 220 -22.49 23.52 16.77
N GLN A 221 -23.39 23.89 15.85
CA GLN A 221 -23.82 23.00 14.78
C GLN A 221 -22.68 22.71 13.80
N GLN A 222 -21.81 23.68 13.50
CA GLN A 222 -20.63 23.46 12.67
C GLN A 222 -19.67 22.47 13.31
N TYR A 223 -19.45 22.58 14.63
CA TYR A 223 -18.66 21.60 15.39
C TYR A 223 -19.30 20.20 15.36
N GLU A 224 -20.62 20.09 15.58
CA GLU A 224 -21.33 18.81 15.48
C GLU A 224 -21.26 18.20 14.08
N VAL A 225 -21.40 19.01 13.04
CA VAL A 225 -21.29 18.57 11.65
C VAL A 225 -19.87 18.05 11.37
N LEU A 226 -18.82 18.74 11.82
CA LEU A 226 -17.43 18.29 11.67
C LEU A 226 -17.16 17.00 12.45
N ASN A 227 -17.63 16.91 13.69
CA ASN A 227 -17.52 15.69 14.50
C ASN A 227 -18.22 14.50 13.81
N ASN A 228 -19.41 14.72 13.24
CA ASN A 228 -20.11 13.69 12.49
C ASN A 228 -19.43 13.36 11.16
N ALA A 229 -18.79 14.32 10.49
CA ALA A 229 -18.05 14.08 9.24
C ALA A 229 -16.88 13.10 9.43
N VAL A 230 -16.35 12.95 10.65
CA VAL A 230 -15.36 11.91 11.00
C VAL A 230 -15.88 10.49 10.70
N TRP A 231 -17.20 10.25 10.70
CA TRP A 231 -17.74 8.95 10.29
C TRP A 231 -17.36 8.55 8.87
N LEU A 232 -17.13 9.51 7.97
CA LEU A 232 -16.67 9.24 6.60
C LEU A 232 -15.32 8.51 6.59
N ILE A 233 -14.35 9.03 7.34
CA ILE A 233 -13.03 8.41 7.43
C ILE A 233 -13.06 7.11 8.23
N ARG A 234 -13.92 7.01 9.25
CA ARG A 234 -14.08 5.78 10.04
C ARG A 234 -14.61 4.65 9.16
N ILE A 235 -15.65 4.91 8.37
CA ILE A 235 -16.21 3.92 7.46
C ILE A 235 -15.24 3.54 6.36
N ASP A 236 -14.53 4.51 5.78
CA ASP A 236 -13.53 4.22 4.76
C ASP A 236 -12.48 3.22 5.28
N ARG A 237 -11.94 3.45 6.49
CA ARG A 237 -10.99 2.53 7.13
C ARG A 237 -11.63 1.15 7.37
N VAL A 238 -12.83 1.12 7.96
CA VAL A 238 -13.57 -0.12 8.26
C VAL A 238 -13.82 -0.94 7.01
N ASN A 239 -14.29 -0.32 5.93
CA ASN A 239 -14.57 -0.99 4.66
C ASN A 239 -13.31 -1.67 4.11
N HIS A 240 -12.16 -0.99 4.14
CA HIS A 240 -10.91 -1.59 3.68
C HIS A 240 -10.37 -2.67 4.63
N LEU A 241 -10.58 -2.53 5.94
CA LEU A 241 -10.20 -3.54 6.94
C LEU A 241 -11.01 -4.83 6.81
N LEU A 242 -12.30 -4.73 6.48
CA LEU A 242 -13.17 -5.87 6.23
C LEU A 242 -12.78 -6.67 4.98
N LEU A 243 -12.09 -6.04 4.02
CA LEU A 243 -11.58 -6.74 2.84
C LEU A 243 -10.37 -7.62 3.15
N VAL A 244 -9.66 -7.39 4.25
CA VAL A 244 -8.41 -8.11 4.55
C VAL A 244 -8.70 -9.59 4.83
N PRO A 245 -8.10 -10.52 4.06
CA PRO A 245 -8.33 -11.95 4.27
C PRO A 245 -7.61 -12.45 5.54
N PRO A 246 -8.18 -13.41 6.28
CA PRO A 246 -7.61 -13.92 7.53
C PRO A 246 -6.22 -14.53 7.35
N GLU A 247 -5.91 -15.08 6.18
CA GLU A 247 -4.59 -15.61 5.86
C GLU A 247 -3.50 -14.54 5.87
N ASN A 248 -3.83 -13.30 5.49
CA ASN A 248 -2.88 -12.20 5.55
C ASN A 248 -2.61 -11.79 7.00
N ILE A 249 -3.62 -11.87 7.88
CA ILE A 249 -3.48 -11.62 9.31
C ILE A 249 -2.53 -12.66 9.91
N ALA A 250 -2.78 -13.94 9.66
CA ALA A 250 -1.92 -15.03 10.15
C ALA A 250 -0.47 -14.91 9.64
N LEU A 251 -0.29 -14.55 8.36
CA LEU A 251 1.02 -14.31 7.77
C LEU A 251 1.75 -13.16 8.48
N VAL A 252 1.06 -12.05 8.73
CA VAL A 252 1.63 -10.89 9.42
C VAL A 252 1.98 -11.22 10.87
N GLN A 253 1.12 -11.94 11.60
CA GLN A 253 1.38 -12.37 12.98
C GLN A 253 2.69 -13.16 13.08
N LYS A 254 2.91 -14.10 12.15
CA LYS A 254 4.15 -14.90 12.08
C LYS A 254 5.41 -14.04 11.94
N HIS A 255 5.31 -12.91 11.24
CA HIS A 255 6.45 -12.01 10.94
C HIS A 255 6.39 -10.66 11.68
N LEU A 256 5.54 -10.54 12.71
CA LEU A 256 5.17 -9.28 13.35
C LEU A 256 6.37 -8.45 13.79
N LYS A 257 7.29 -9.06 14.56
CA LYS A 257 8.51 -8.40 15.07
C LYS A 257 9.39 -7.79 13.96
N THR A 258 9.39 -8.39 12.77
CA THR A 258 10.15 -7.87 11.62
C THR A 258 9.39 -6.74 10.96
N LEU A 259 8.08 -6.91 10.78
CA LEU A 259 7.22 -5.95 10.11
C LEU A 259 7.07 -4.64 10.90
N GLU A 260 6.95 -4.70 12.23
CA GLU A 260 6.87 -3.51 13.10
C GLU A 260 8.10 -2.60 13.00
N LYS A 261 9.28 -3.18 12.72
CA LYS A 261 10.52 -2.40 12.56
C LYS A 261 10.59 -1.70 11.20
N VAL A 262 9.88 -2.23 10.21
CA VAL A 262 9.93 -1.81 8.80
C VAL A 262 8.83 -0.81 8.47
N PHE A 263 7.61 -1.07 8.95
CA PHE A 263 6.43 -0.27 8.66
C PHE A 263 6.35 0.97 9.57
N PRO A 264 5.73 2.06 9.09
CA PRO A 264 5.46 3.22 9.93
C PRO A 264 4.39 2.89 10.98
N LYS A 265 4.37 3.69 12.05
CA LYS A 265 3.44 3.52 13.18
C LYS A 265 1.97 3.53 12.77
N GLU A 266 1.63 4.22 11.67
CA GLU A 266 0.26 4.31 11.17
C GLU A 266 -0.34 2.92 10.86
N TYR A 267 0.48 1.96 10.40
CA TYR A 267 0.01 0.61 10.13
C TYR A 267 0.10 -0.34 11.33
N THR A 268 0.95 -0.02 12.31
CA THR A 268 1.21 -0.88 13.48
C THR A 268 0.42 -0.45 14.71
N ALA A 269 -0.34 0.65 14.63
CA ALA A 269 -1.29 1.06 15.64
C ALA A 269 -2.72 0.68 15.21
N ASN A 270 -3.67 0.73 16.14
CA ASN A 270 -5.07 0.54 15.79
C ASN A 270 -5.53 1.72 14.92
N PRO A 271 -5.98 1.46 13.67
CA PRO A 271 -6.35 2.51 12.72
C PRO A 271 -7.65 3.22 13.09
N LEU A 272 -8.37 2.82 14.13
CA LEU A 272 -9.56 3.52 14.62
C LEU A 272 -9.26 4.43 15.80
N ASP A 273 -8.08 4.32 16.43
CA ASP A 273 -7.70 5.19 17.54
C ASP A 273 -7.57 6.66 17.08
N GLY A 274 -8.07 7.59 17.90
CA GLY A 274 -8.07 9.03 17.64
C GLY A 274 -9.14 9.52 16.66
N ILE A 275 -9.90 8.61 16.05
CA ILE A 275 -11.09 8.91 15.23
C ILE A 275 -12.34 8.22 15.75
N ALA A 276 -12.16 7.22 16.62
CA ALA A 276 -13.15 6.63 17.50
C ALA A 276 -13.53 7.61 18.62
N ASP A 277 -14.80 7.60 19.01
CA ASP A 277 -15.19 8.27 20.25
C ASP A 277 -14.79 7.37 21.40
N ILE A 278 -13.68 7.72 22.05
CA ILE A 278 -13.06 6.90 23.10
C ILE A 278 -14.04 6.69 24.26
N LEU A 279 -14.92 7.67 24.54
CA LEU A 279 -15.89 7.60 25.62
C LEU A 279 -16.96 6.54 25.34
N HIS A 280 -17.51 6.54 24.13
CA HIS A 280 -18.48 5.53 23.70
C HIS A 280 -17.85 4.13 23.57
N GLU A 281 -16.59 4.01 23.16
CA GLU A 281 -15.90 2.71 23.04
C GLU A 281 -15.46 2.11 24.40
N GLN A 282 -15.17 2.96 25.39
CA GLN A 282 -14.79 2.52 26.74
C GLN A 282 -16.00 2.33 27.67
N GLY A 283 -17.22 2.61 27.18
CA GLY A 283 -18.45 2.45 27.96
C GLY A 283 -18.56 3.48 29.09
N LEU A 284 -18.00 4.68 28.91
CA LEU A 284 -18.22 5.81 29.81
C LEU A 284 -19.51 6.52 29.36
N PRO A 285 -20.64 6.34 30.08
CA PRO A 285 -21.96 6.77 29.62
C PRO A 285 -22.24 8.23 30.01
N PHE A 286 -21.26 9.13 29.83
CA PHE A 286 -21.44 10.55 30.08
C PHE A 286 -21.76 11.25 28.76
N GLU A 287 -22.91 10.95 28.18
CA GLU A 287 -23.56 11.91 27.28
C GLU A 287 -24.36 12.86 28.17
N GLU A 288 -23.82 14.06 28.42
CA GLU A 288 -24.64 15.16 28.93
C GLU A 288 -25.69 15.47 27.86
N ASN A 289 -26.91 14.97 28.06
CA ASN A 289 -28.04 15.40 27.26
C ASN A 289 -28.13 16.94 27.35
N LYS A 290 -28.32 17.65 26.24
CA LYS A 290 -28.50 19.12 26.23
C LYS A 290 -29.69 19.60 27.09
N GLN A 291 -30.58 18.69 27.50
CA GLN A 291 -31.67 18.94 28.44
C GLN A 291 -31.24 18.82 29.91
N ALA A 292 -30.16 18.09 30.20
CA ALA A 292 -29.55 17.94 31.51
C ALA A 292 -28.52 19.05 31.76
N GLY A 293 -28.96 20.31 31.70
CA GLY A 293 -28.15 21.47 32.11
C GLY A 293 -28.10 21.65 33.63
N ASN A 294 -28.56 20.67 34.39
CA ASN A 294 -28.64 20.69 35.84
C ASN A 294 -28.20 19.32 36.40
N ASP A 295 -27.15 19.31 37.22
CA ASP A 295 -26.69 18.13 37.97
C ASP A 295 -27.80 17.49 38.85
N ALA A 296 -28.90 18.21 39.06
CA ALA A 296 -30.07 17.74 39.81
C ALA A 296 -30.85 16.60 39.13
N ASP A 297 -30.71 16.40 37.81
CA ASP A 297 -31.45 15.35 37.07
C ASP A 297 -30.64 14.05 36.89
N ILE A 298 -29.42 13.99 37.41
CA ILE A 298 -28.63 12.75 37.48
C ILE A 298 -29.16 11.91 38.64
N GLY A 299 -30.26 11.18 38.39
CA GLY A 299 -30.84 10.25 39.35
C GLY A 299 -29.92 9.05 39.58
N TRP A 300 -29.27 8.99 40.75
CA TRP A 300 -28.49 7.81 41.15
C TRP A 300 -29.43 6.66 41.52
N ASN A 301 -29.50 5.63 40.68
CA ASN A 301 -30.26 4.42 40.97
C ASN A 301 -29.35 3.30 41.48
N ARG A 302 -29.50 2.96 42.77
CA ARG A 302 -28.75 1.89 43.43
C ARG A 302 -28.96 0.52 42.76
N ALA A 303 -30.12 0.28 42.15
CA ALA A 303 -30.44 -0.99 41.49
C ALA A 303 -29.65 -1.23 40.20
N THR A 304 -29.13 -0.17 39.57
CA THR A 304 -28.34 -0.24 38.33
C THR A 304 -26.86 0.07 38.56
N ALA A 305 -26.45 0.35 39.80
CA ALA A 305 -25.07 0.65 40.14
C ALA A 305 -24.25 -0.65 40.25
N ILE A 306 -23.10 -0.69 39.58
CA ILE A 306 -22.13 -1.78 39.73
C ILE A 306 -21.37 -1.53 41.04
N ILE A 307 -21.70 -2.30 42.08
CA ILE A 307 -21.02 -2.24 43.37
C ILE A 307 -19.79 -3.15 43.29
N GLY A 308 -18.60 -2.56 43.38
CA GLY A 308 -17.37 -3.33 43.56
C GLY A 308 -17.33 -3.95 44.96
N HIS A 309 -17.05 -5.25 45.03
CA HIS A 309 -16.74 -5.90 46.30
C HIS A 309 -15.23 -5.96 46.46
N ASP A 310 -14.70 -5.31 47.50
CA ASP A 310 -13.30 -5.47 47.87
C ASP A 310 -13.08 -6.92 48.36
N PRO A 311 -12.07 -7.64 47.85
CA PRO A 311 -11.67 -8.91 48.44
C PRO A 311 -11.00 -8.64 49.80
N LEU A 312 -11.55 -9.27 50.85
CA LEU A 312 -10.97 -9.33 52.19
C LEU A 312 -9.60 -10.00 52.21
#